data_AF-A0A776QKW9-F1
#
_entry.id   AF-A0A776QKW9-F1
#
_cell.length_a   1.000
_cell.length_b   1.000
_cell.length_c   1.000
_cell.angle_alpha   90.00
_cell.angle_beta   90.00
_cell.angle_gamma   90.00
#
_symmetry.space_group_name_H-M   'P 1'
#
loop_
_entity.id
_entity.type
_entity.pdbx_description
1 polymer ?
#
loop_
_entity_poly.entity_id
_entity_poly.type
_entity_poly.pdbx_seq_one_letter_code
_entity_poly.pdbx_strand_id
1 'polypeptide(L)' 'MMLALRMGRTLSELRREMSASEIMMWAEFDRFSPLGDERADIRAAQIVSAVYGAQGVKVPLNDALL' A
#
# COMPACT_ATOMS: atom_id res chain seq x y z
N MET A 1 -9.61 5.59 5.53
CA MET A 1 -9.60 4.11 5.61
C MET A 1 -9.50 3.56 4.20
N MET A 2 -8.31 3.10 3.82
CA MET A 2 -7.96 2.56 2.48
C MET A 2 -8.82 1.36 2.07
N LEU A 3 -9.26 0.56 3.04
CA LEU A 3 -10.07 -0.63 2.81
C LEU A 3 -11.32 -0.35 1.96
N ALA A 4 -12.07 0.72 2.24
CA ALA A 4 -13.27 1.05 1.49
C ALA A 4 -12.96 1.30 0.01
N LEU A 5 -11.88 2.03 -0.29
CA LEU A 5 -11.42 2.29 -1.65
C LEU A 5 -11.01 0.99 -2.35
N ARG A 6 -10.29 0.09 -1.66
CA ARG A 6 -9.91 -1.22 -2.20
C ARG A 6 -11.11 -2.12 -2.49
N MET A 7 -12.20 -1.98 -1.75
CA MET A 7 -13.45 -2.70 -1.98
C MET A 7 -14.37 -2.01 -3.01
N GLY A 8 -13.99 -0.84 -3.55
CA GLY A 8 -14.83 -0.06 -4.45
C GLY A 8 -16.09 0.47 -3.78
N ARG A 9 -16.03 0.73 -2.47
CA ARG A 9 -17.17 1.13 -1.63
C ARG A 9 -16.92 2.46 -0.93
N THR A 10 -17.99 3.06 -0.47
CA THR A 10 -17.95 4.25 0.39
C THR A 10 -17.70 3.86 1.85
N LEU A 11 -17.17 4.81 2.63
CA LEU A 11 -17.03 4.69 4.08
C LEU A 11 -18.38 4.42 4.78
N SER A 12 -19.47 4.99 4.27
CA SER A 12 -20.82 4.83 4.82
C SER A 12 -21.35 3.42 4.65
N GLU A 13 -21.18 2.83 3.46
CA GLU A 13 -21.54 1.42 3.20
C GLU A 13 -20.75 0.49 4.11
N LEU A 14 -19.44 0.76 4.28
CA LEU A 14 -18.60 -0.05 5.13
C LEU A 14 -19.04 -0.03 6.60
N ARG A 15 -19.42 1.13 7.13
CA ARG A 15 -19.91 1.28 8.50
C ARG A 15 -21.30 0.67 8.72
N ARG A 16 -22.10 0.52 7.67
CA ARG A 16 -23.42 -0.11 7.74
C ARG A 16 -23.32 -1.63 7.70
N GLU A 17 -22.38 -2.16 6.93
CA GLU A 17 -22.29 -3.59 6.64
C GLU A 17 -21.29 -4.35 7.52
N MET A 18 -20.28 -3.66 8.08
CA MET A 18 -19.34 -4.24 9.05
C MET A 18 -19.52 -3.67 10.45
N SER A 19 -19.33 -4.53 11.44
CA SER A 19 -19.26 -4.15 12.84
C SER A 19 -18.00 -3.32 13.13
N ALA A 20 -18.03 -2.56 14.24
CA ALA A 20 -16.87 -1.80 14.69
C ALA A 20 -15.66 -2.72 14.99
N SER A 21 -15.91 -3.93 15.50
CA SER A 21 -14.86 -4.94 15.76
C SER A 21 -14.14 -5.33 14.48
N GLU A 22 -14.88 -5.62 13.40
CA GLU A 22 -14.29 -5.98 12.10
C GLU A 22 -13.48 -4.84 11.51
N ILE A 23 -13.98 -3.61 11.58
CA ILE A 23 -13.25 -2.42 11.13
C ILE A 23 -11.93 -2.27 11.92
N MET A 24 -11.94 -2.52 13.23
CA MET A 24 -10.72 -2.48 14.06
C MET A 24 -9.74 -3.59 13.72
N MET A 25 -10.22 -4.81 13.44
CA MET A 25 -9.36 -5.92 12.98
C MET A 25 -8.69 -5.58 11.65
N TRP A 26 -9.43 -4.98 10.71
CA TRP A 26 -8.85 -4.53 9.45
C TRP A 26 -7.85 -3.40 9.63
N ALA A 27 -8.09 -2.47 10.56
CA ALA A 27 -7.15 -1.41 10.89
C ALA A 27 -5.85 -1.98 11.46
N GLU A 28 -5.92 -3.02 12.31
CA GLU A 28 -4.72 -3.68 12.83
C GLU A 28 -4.01 -4.48 11.73
N PHE A 29 -4.75 -5.17 10.86
CA PHE A 29 -4.17 -5.86 9.71
C PHE A 29 -3.42 -4.90 8.77
N ASP A 30 -3.97 -3.70 8.53
CA ASP A 30 -3.35 -2.66 7.68
C ASP A 30 -1.95 -2.25 8.20
N ARG A 31 -1.72 -2.29 9.52
CA ARG A 31 -0.41 -1.94 10.13
C ARG A 31 0.68 -2.96 9.80
N PHE A 32 0.33 -4.24 9.70
CA PHE A 32 1.27 -5.31 9.33
C PHE A 32 1.33 -5.53 7.83
N SER A 33 0.23 -5.23 7.16
CA SER A 33 0.01 -5.51 5.77
C SER A 33 -0.72 -4.34 5.12
N PRO A 34 0.00 -3.26 4.77
CA PRO A 34 -0.58 -2.07 4.18
C PRO A 34 -1.49 -2.39 3.00
N LEU A 35 -2.76 -2.07 3.14
CA LEU A 35 -3.78 -2.16 2.10
C LEU A 35 -3.58 -1.06 1.05
N GLY A 36 -2.76 -0.05 1.36
CA GLY A 36 -2.42 1.05 0.47
C GLY A 36 -1.44 0.71 -0.65
N ASP A 37 -1.00 1.75 -1.36
CA ASP A 37 -0.11 1.63 -2.52
C ASP A 37 1.37 1.57 -2.14
N GLU A 38 1.72 1.72 -0.86
CA GLU A 38 3.09 1.68 -0.34
C GLU A 38 3.90 0.46 -0.84
N ARG A 39 3.27 -0.73 -0.90
CA ARG A 39 3.93 -1.94 -1.43
C ARG A 39 4.11 -1.92 -2.94
N ALA A 40 3.24 -1.24 -3.66
CA ALA A 40 3.42 -1.01 -5.08
C ALA A 40 4.58 -0.03 -5.31
N ASP A 41 4.68 1.03 -4.51
CA ASP A 41 5.76 2.03 -4.61
C ASP A 41 7.12 1.43 -4.29
N ILE A 42 7.22 0.60 -3.23
CA ILE A 42 8.46 -0.14 -2.93
C ILE A 42 8.86 -1.05 -4.10
N ARG A 43 7.90 -1.76 -4.72
CA ARG A 43 8.20 -2.59 -5.90
C ARG A 43 8.63 -1.76 -7.09
N ALA A 44 8.00 -0.61 -7.34
CA ALA A 44 8.41 0.31 -8.39
C ALA A 44 9.85 0.79 -8.16
N ALA A 45 10.18 1.20 -6.94
CA ALA A 45 11.52 1.60 -6.55
C ALA A 45 12.56 0.47 -6.75
N GLN A 46 12.21 -0.78 -6.42
CA GLN A 46 13.06 -1.94 -6.67
C GLN A 46 13.34 -2.14 -8.16
N ILE A 47 12.30 -2.05 -9.00
CA ILE A 47 12.43 -2.19 -10.46
C ILE A 47 13.33 -1.06 -11.01
N VAL A 48 13.08 0.18 -10.60
CA VAL A 48 13.88 1.34 -11.01
C VAL A 48 15.34 1.17 -10.63
N SER A 49 15.62 0.84 -9.36
CA SER A 49 16.99 0.62 -8.87
C SER A 49 17.71 -0.49 -9.65
N ALA A 50 17.02 -1.60 -9.94
CA ALA A 50 17.58 -2.69 -10.73
C ALA A 50 17.87 -2.30 -12.19
N VAL A 51 16.95 -1.58 -12.85
CA VAL A 51 17.10 -1.13 -14.24
C VAL A 51 18.26 -0.16 -14.38
N TYR A 52 18.35 0.86 -13.52
CA TYR A 52 19.47 1.80 -13.54
C TYR A 52 20.79 1.13 -13.15
N GLY A 53 20.76 0.21 -12.18
CA GLY A 53 21.90 -0.60 -11.78
C GLY A 53 22.49 -1.42 -12.93
N ALA A 54 21.63 -1.99 -13.77
CA ALA A 54 22.05 -2.73 -14.97
C ALA A 54 22.75 -1.84 -16.03
N GLN A 55 22.50 -0.53 -16.00
CA GLN A 55 23.17 0.46 -16.86
C GLN A 55 24.43 1.06 -16.21
N GLY A 56 24.83 0.56 -15.04
CA GLY A 56 26.00 1.04 -14.30
C GLY A 56 25.75 2.25 -13.41
N VAL A 57 24.49 2.70 -13.28
CA VAL A 57 24.10 3.82 -12.41
C VAL A 57 23.57 3.29 -11.09
N LYS A 58 24.12 3.74 -9.96
CA LYS A 58 23.66 3.33 -8.63
C LYS A 58 22.55 4.27 -8.14
N VAL A 59 21.32 3.78 -8.14
CA VAL A 59 20.17 4.48 -7.54
C VAL A 59 19.75 3.74 -6.27
N PRO A 60 19.91 4.32 -5.06
CA PRO A 60 19.44 3.68 -3.84
C PRO A 60 17.91 3.67 -3.80
N LEU A 61 17.32 2.69 -3.11
CA LEU A 61 15.86 2.51 -3.09
C LEU A 61 15.12 3.76 -2.63
N ASN A 62 15.65 4.46 -1.61
CA ASN A 62 15.04 5.65 -1.05
C ASN A 62 14.93 6.82 -2.05
N ASP A 63 15.81 6.88 -3.04
CA ASP A 63 15.77 7.91 -4.08
C ASP A 63 14.76 7.57 -5.19
N ALA A 64 14.26 6.33 -5.22
CA ALA A 64 13.30 5.83 -6.20
C ALA A 64 11.89 5.60 -5.60
N LEU A 65 11.68 5.88 -4.31
CA LEU A 65 10.37 5.87 -3.67
C LEU A 65 9.61 7.16 -4.03
N LEU A 66 8.28 7.04 -4.14
CA LEU A 66 7.35 8.14 -4.44
C LEU A 66 6.62 8.64 -3.18
#